data_AF-A0A7I8VNU9-F1
#
_entry.id   AF-A0A7I8VNU9-F1
#
_cell.length_a   1.000
_cell.length_b   1.000
_cell.length_c   1.000
_cell.angle_alpha   90.00
_cell.angle_beta   90.00
_cell.angle_gamma   90.00
#
_symmetry.space_group_name_H-M   'P 1'
#
loop_
_entity.id
_entity.type
_entity.pdbx_description
1 polymer ?
#
loop_
_entity_poly.entity_id
_entity_poly.type
_entity_poly.pdbx_seq_one_letter_code
_entity_poly.pdbx_strand_id
1 'polypeptide(L)'
;MATNDNTNNSKSFSTSENEIRQIIGEDYAGDLEGSQLHAVVPKLDCPHLNEINEVGPDGINIQSPCLDCSNIGENWICLSCYKVYCGRFVNEHMLMHGIESNHPLVLSFADLSVWCYKCDSYIHHPALLPAKRAAHINKFGIDIHV
;
A
#
# COMPACT_ATOMS: atom_id res chain seq x y z
N MET A 1 25.77 -4.64 53.20
CA MET A 1 25.94 -3.21 53.53
C MET A 1 25.84 -2.45 52.22
N ALA A 2 24.88 -1.52 52.16
CA ALA A 2 24.52 -0.62 51.05
C ALA A 2 23.86 -1.22 49.79
N THR A 3 22.56 -0.92 49.70
CA THR A 3 21.62 -0.93 48.57
C THR A 3 22.06 -0.04 47.41
N ASN A 4 21.56 -0.29 46.20
CA ASN A 4 21.35 0.78 45.23
C ASN A 4 20.20 0.44 44.27
N ASP A 5 19.02 0.98 44.58
CA ASP A 5 18.01 1.32 43.59
C ASP A 5 18.50 2.56 42.84
N ASN A 6 18.45 2.56 41.51
CA ASN A 6 18.25 3.83 40.82
C ASN A 6 17.56 3.66 39.47
N THR A 7 16.45 4.38 39.38
CA THR A 7 15.43 4.45 38.35
C THR A 7 15.96 5.02 37.03
N ASN A 8 15.80 4.29 35.92
CA ASN A 8 16.04 4.84 34.60
C ASN A 8 14.81 5.59 34.08
N ASN A 9 14.93 6.89 34.23
CA ASN A 9 14.18 8.03 33.72
C ASN A 9 13.60 7.84 32.30
N SER A 10 12.29 7.58 32.21
CA SER A 10 11.49 7.83 31.02
C SER A 10 11.31 9.33 30.86
N LYS A 11 12.17 9.97 30.06
CA LYS A 11 11.95 11.36 29.64
C LYS A 11 10.73 11.41 28.72
N SER A 12 9.56 11.62 29.30
CA SER A 12 8.41 12.19 28.61
C SER A 12 8.81 13.61 28.19
N PHE A 13 8.94 13.83 26.88
CA PHE A 13 9.20 15.16 26.35
C PHE A 13 7.85 15.88 26.31
N SER A 14 7.47 16.53 27.41
CA SER A 14 6.28 17.37 27.47
C SER A 14 6.59 18.71 26.80
N THR A 15 6.58 18.74 25.47
CA THR A 15 6.58 19.99 24.72
C THR A 15 5.34 20.77 25.16
N SER A 16 5.54 21.98 25.68
CA SER A 16 4.41 22.80 26.14
C SER A 16 3.52 23.17 24.96
N GLU A 17 2.21 23.38 25.20
CA GLU A 17 1.30 23.85 24.13
C GLU A 17 1.82 25.12 23.43
N ASN A 18 2.59 25.94 24.15
CA ASN A 18 3.23 27.15 23.62
C ASN A 18 4.34 26.85 22.59
N GLU A 19 5.07 25.75 22.73
CA GLU A 19 6.10 25.34 21.78
C GLU A 19 5.48 24.74 20.50
N ILE A 20 4.36 24.02 20.62
CA ILE A 20 3.59 23.54 19.46
C ILE A 20 3.08 24.72 18.64
N ARG A 21 2.54 25.75 19.31
CA ARG A 21 2.03 26.97 18.66
C ARG A 21 3.10 27.75 17.90
N GLN A 22 4.35 27.77 18.40
CA GLN A 22 5.46 28.42 17.68
C GLN A 22 5.87 27.71 16.39
N ILE A 23 5.63 26.40 16.27
CA ILE A 23 6.04 25.61 15.10
C ILE A 23 5.01 25.69 13.97
N ILE A 24 3.72 25.66 14.31
CA ILE A 24 2.64 25.57 13.31
C ILE A 24 2.08 26.93 12.87
N GLY A 25 2.41 28.03 13.57
CA GLY A 25 1.85 29.36 13.30
C GLY A 25 0.42 29.51 13.84
N GLU A 26 0.06 30.73 14.28
CA GLU A 26 -1.23 31.02 14.95
C GLU A 26 -2.46 30.67 14.10
N ASP A 27 -2.30 30.55 12.78
CA ASP A 27 -3.37 30.19 11.83
C ASP A 27 -3.72 28.69 11.82
N TYR A 28 -2.88 27.81 12.40
CA TYR A 28 -3.07 26.35 12.39
C TYR A 28 -3.42 25.75 13.77
N ALA A 29 -3.63 26.59 14.78
CA ALA A 29 -4.00 26.14 16.13
C ALA A 29 -5.52 25.92 16.31
N GLY A 30 -6.34 26.15 15.28
CA GLY A 30 -7.80 26.20 15.39
C GLY A 30 -8.60 24.92 15.07
N ASP A 31 -8.02 23.91 14.41
CA ASP A 31 -8.82 22.85 13.75
C ASP A 31 -8.49 21.39 14.16
N LEU A 32 -7.81 21.20 15.30
CA LEU A 32 -7.48 19.85 15.78
C LEU A 32 -8.56 19.22 16.67
N GLU A 33 -9.61 19.94 17.05
CA GLU A 33 -10.78 19.37 17.75
C GLU A 33 -11.85 18.94 16.73
N GLY A 34 -11.68 17.75 16.13
CA GLY A 34 -12.74 17.12 15.32
C GLY A 34 -12.28 16.43 14.04
N SER A 35 -11.01 16.58 13.67
CA SER A 35 -10.42 15.89 12.52
C SER A 35 -10.16 14.41 12.85
N GLN A 36 -11.18 13.56 12.68
CA GLN A 36 -11.05 12.12 12.82
C GLN A 36 -10.07 11.60 11.75
N LEU A 37 -8.85 11.23 12.16
CA LEU A 37 -7.86 10.66 11.24
C LEU A 37 -8.33 9.27 10.80
N HIS A 38 -8.61 9.10 9.50
CA HIS A 38 -9.07 7.83 8.93
C HIS A 38 -7.87 7.05 8.38
N ALA A 39 -7.25 6.22 9.22
CA ALA A 39 -6.21 5.31 8.76
C ALA A 39 -6.81 4.22 7.86
N VAL A 40 -6.21 4.01 6.69
CA VAL A 40 -6.54 2.88 5.82
C VAL A 40 -5.86 1.63 6.38
N VAL A 41 -6.64 0.66 6.85
CA VAL A 41 -6.14 -0.63 7.36
C VAL A 41 -6.48 -1.72 6.34
N PRO A 42 -5.49 -2.42 5.75
CA PRO A 42 -5.76 -3.50 4.81
C PRO A 42 -6.41 -4.68 5.53
N LYS A 43 -7.36 -5.34 4.85
CA LYS A 43 -7.92 -6.61 5.30
C LYS A 43 -6.85 -7.68 5.20
N LEU A 44 -6.81 -8.57 6.21
CA LEU A 44 -5.86 -9.68 6.24
C LEU A 44 -6.36 -10.94 5.54
N ASP A 45 -7.62 -10.96 5.11
CA ASP A 45 -8.24 -12.08 4.41
C ASP A 45 -9.15 -11.55 3.30
N CYS A 46 -9.40 -12.39 2.29
CA CYS A 46 -10.27 -12.09 1.17
C CYS A 46 -10.74 -13.40 0.50
N PRO A 47 -12.05 -13.61 0.29
CA PRO A 47 -12.57 -14.83 -0.34
C PRO A 47 -12.10 -15.00 -1.79
N HIS A 48 -11.54 -13.94 -2.39
CA HIS A 48 -11.07 -13.91 -3.76
C HIS A 48 -9.57 -14.27 -3.90
N LEU A 49 -8.88 -14.63 -2.81
CA LEU A 49 -7.47 -15.04 -2.88
C LEU A 49 -7.26 -16.28 -3.76
N ASN A 50 -8.28 -17.12 -3.94
CA ASN A 50 -8.22 -18.28 -4.83
C ASN A 50 -8.28 -17.91 -6.33
N GLU A 51 -8.52 -16.64 -6.66
CA GLU A 51 -8.57 -16.14 -8.05
C GLU A 51 -7.20 -15.63 -8.54
N ILE A 52 -6.15 -15.68 -7.70
CA ILE A 52 -4.78 -15.33 -8.11
C ILE A 52 -4.07 -16.56 -8.70
N ASN A 53 -3.19 -16.32 -9.67
CA ASN A 53 -2.34 -17.33 -10.26
C ASN A 53 -0.88 -17.20 -9.79
N GLU A 54 -0.07 -18.21 -10.08
CA GLU A 54 1.36 -18.18 -9.79
C GLU A 54 2.09 -17.16 -10.67
N VAL A 55 3.15 -16.54 -10.12
CA VAL A 55 4.01 -15.64 -10.87
C VAL A 55 4.78 -16.45 -11.90
N GLY A 56 4.69 -16.06 -13.17
CA GLY A 56 5.41 -16.71 -14.26
C GLY A 56 6.94 -16.59 -14.15
N PRO A 57 7.70 -17.36 -14.95
CA PRO A 57 9.16 -17.38 -14.89
C PRO A 57 9.81 -16.03 -15.22
N ASP A 58 9.12 -15.19 -16.01
CA ASP A 58 9.57 -13.84 -16.37
C ASP A 58 9.39 -12.82 -15.24
N GLY A 59 8.73 -13.20 -14.14
CA GLY A 59 8.48 -12.34 -12.99
C GLY A 59 7.46 -11.24 -13.26
N ILE A 60 7.64 -10.09 -12.61
CA ILE A 60 6.80 -8.89 -12.79
C ILE A 60 7.71 -7.73 -13.17
N ASN A 61 7.43 -7.08 -14.31
CA ASN A 61 8.11 -5.87 -14.74
C ASN A 61 7.26 -4.63 -14.40
N ILE A 62 7.71 -3.81 -13.46
CA ILE A 62 7.00 -2.61 -12.99
C ILE A 62 7.06 -1.43 -13.97
N GLN A 63 7.89 -1.49 -15.01
CA GLN A 63 7.92 -0.51 -16.10
C GLN A 63 6.98 -0.88 -17.26
N SER A 64 6.25 -1.99 -17.16
CA SER A 64 5.29 -2.40 -18.19
C SER A 64 4.23 -1.30 -18.40
N PRO A 65 3.98 -0.87 -19.65
CA PRO A 65 2.97 0.13 -19.93
C PRO A 65 1.56 -0.46 -19.86
N CYS A 66 0.56 0.41 -19.74
CA CYS A 66 -0.84 0.01 -19.92
C CYS A 66 -1.04 -0.51 -21.35
N LEU A 67 -1.66 -1.69 -21.47
CA LEU A 67 -1.89 -2.33 -22.76
C LEU A 67 -2.81 -1.54 -23.70
N ASP A 68 -3.69 -0.69 -23.16
CA ASP A 68 -4.69 0.04 -23.95
C ASP A 68 -4.22 1.44 -24.36
N CYS A 69 -3.56 2.18 -23.45
CA CYS A 69 -3.17 3.58 -23.69
C CYS A 69 -1.67 3.86 -23.59
N SER A 70 -0.84 2.82 -23.41
CA SER A 70 0.63 2.94 -23.30
C SER A 70 1.16 3.80 -22.14
N ASN A 71 0.30 4.19 -21.20
CA ASN A 71 0.70 4.93 -20.01
C ASN A 71 1.70 4.14 -19.15
N ILE A 72 2.64 4.83 -18.50
CA ILE A 72 3.71 4.23 -17.66
C ILE A 72 3.60 4.60 -16.17
N GLY A 73 2.74 5.54 -15.78
CA GLY A 73 2.58 6.00 -14.40
C GLY A 73 1.30 5.47 -13.75
N GLU A 74 1.28 5.15 -12.46
CA GLU A 74 0.07 4.63 -11.79
C GLU A 74 -0.55 3.37 -12.45
N ASN A 75 0.29 2.51 -13.03
CA ASN A 75 -0.14 1.23 -13.56
C ASN A 75 -0.32 0.19 -12.46
N TRP A 76 -1.20 -0.76 -12.76
CA TRP A 76 -1.51 -1.91 -11.94
C TRP A 76 -1.33 -3.18 -12.78
N ILE A 77 -1.08 -4.30 -12.12
CA ILE A 77 -1.04 -5.64 -12.73
C ILE A 77 -2.15 -6.52 -12.15
N CYS A 78 -2.87 -7.23 -13.03
CA CYS A 78 -3.86 -8.21 -12.62
C CYS A 78 -3.18 -9.46 -12.04
N LEU A 79 -3.59 -9.93 -10.86
CA LEU A 79 -3.00 -11.14 -10.25
C LEU A 79 -3.60 -12.45 -10.76
N SER A 80 -4.64 -12.38 -11.58
CA SER A 80 -5.22 -13.55 -12.27
C SER A 80 -4.57 -13.79 -13.64
N CYS A 81 -4.30 -12.73 -14.41
CA CYS A 81 -3.81 -12.90 -15.80
C CYS A 81 -2.53 -12.12 -16.13
N TYR A 82 -1.95 -11.40 -15.16
CA TYR A 82 -0.71 -10.64 -15.30
C TYR A 82 -0.69 -9.56 -16.40
N LYS A 83 -1.86 -9.19 -16.93
CA LYS A 83 -2.00 -8.02 -17.81
C LYS A 83 -1.86 -6.72 -17.02
N VAL A 84 -1.32 -5.70 -17.68
CA VAL A 84 -1.01 -4.40 -17.08
C VAL A 84 -1.89 -3.31 -17.67
N TYR A 85 -2.51 -2.53 -16.79
CA TYR A 85 -3.42 -1.45 -17.16
C TYR A 85 -3.25 -0.26 -16.22
N CYS A 86 -3.60 0.94 -16.70
CA CYS A 86 -3.52 2.16 -15.89
C CYS A 86 -4.62 2.19 -14.81
N GLY A 87 -4.31 2.83 -13.69
CA GLY A 87 -5.20 2.97 -12.56
C GLY A 87 -6.37 3.93 -12.78
N ARG A 88 -7.16 4.10 -11.72
CA ARG A 88 -8.40 4.87 -11.71
C ARG A 88 -8.22 6.36 -11.99
N PHE A 89 -7.09 6.93 -11.63
CA PHE A 89 -6.82 8.37 -11.79
C PHE A 89 -6.21 8.72 -13.15
N VAL A 90 -6.04 7.71 -14.03
CA VAL A 90 -5.56 7.88 -15.40
C VAL A 90 -6.69 7.69 -16.41
N ASN A 91 -7.00 6.45 -16.82
CA ASN A 91 -8.09 6.13 -17.76
C ASN A 91 -8.91 4.91 -17.29
N GLU A 92 -8.74 4.46 -16.05
CA GLU A 92 -9.54 3.39 -15.43
C GLU A 92 -9.45 2.01 -16.11
N HIS A 93 -8.51 1.78 -17.04
CA HIS A 93 -8.41 0.49 -17.76
C HIS A 93 -8.25 -0.73 -16.84
N MET A 94 -7.57 -0.61 -15.68
CA MET A 94 -7.51 -1.75 -14.75
C MET A 94 -8.86 -2.03 -14.06
N LEU A 95 -9.64 -0.97 -13.78
CA LEU A 95 -10.98 -1.11 -13.23
C LEU A 95 -11.90 -1.80 -14.26
N MET A 96 -11.86 -1.33 -15.52
CA MET A 96 -12.62 -1.95 -16.60
C MET A 96 -12.23 -3.41 -16.79
N HIS A 97 -10.92 -3.69 -16.84
CA HIS A 97 -10.41 -5.05 -16.91
C HIS A 97 -10.95 -5.93 -15.77
N GLY A 98 -10.87 -5.47 -14.53
CA GLY A 98 -11.33 -6.23 -13.36
C GLY A 98 -12.82 -6.57 -13.40
N ILE A 99 -13.65 -5.66 -13.95
CA ILE A 99 -15.08 -5.87 -14.13
C ILE A 99 -15.35 -6.88 -15.27
N GLU A 100 -14.79 -6.63 -16.47
CA GLU A 100 -15.07 -7.41 -17.67
C GLU A 100 -14.53 -8.85 -17.59
N SER A 101 -13.36 -9.02 -17.00
CA SER A 101 -12.72 -10.33 -16.83
C SER A 101 -13.11 -11.04 -15.53
N ASN A 102 -13.83 -10.36 -14.64
CA ASN A 102 -14.11 -10.84 -13.29
C ASN A 102 -12.82 -11.21 -12.52
N HIS A 103 -11.74 -10.46 -12.72
CA HIS A 103 -10.47 -10.62 -12.01
C HIS A 103 -10.36 -9.57 -10.88
N PRO A 104 -10.57 -9.96 -9.60
CA PRO A 104 -10.83 -9.01 -8.55
C PRO A 104 -9.58 -8.42 -7.92
N LEU A 105 -8.43 -9.11 -7.97
CA LEU A 105 -7.21 -8.74 -7.26
C LEU A 105 -6.15 -8.14 -8.21
N VAL A 106 -5.69 -6.95 -7.87
CA VAL A 106 -4.69 -6.21 -8.66
C VAL A 106 -3.60 -5.65 -7.76
N LEU A 107 -2.36 -5.62 -8.25
CA LEU A 107 -1.20 -5.09 -7.54
C LEU A 107 -0.76 -3.76 -8.18
N SER A 108 -0.55 -2.74 -7.36
CA SER A 108 -0.09 -1.42 -7.76
C SER A 108 1.42 -1.43 -8.03
N PHE A 109 1.86 -0.85 -9.15
CA PHE A 109 3.28 -0.62 -9.38
C PHE A 109 3.82 0.60 -8.63
N ALA A 110 2.97 1.50 -8.14
CA ALA A 110 3.41 2.69 -7.41
C ALA A 110 4.00 2.32 -6.04
N ASP A 111 3.26 1.52 -5.27
CA ASP A 111 3.51 1.25 -3.85
C ASP A 111 3.41 -0.24 -3.46
N LEU A 112 3.20 -1.14 -4.42
CA LEU A 112 3.07 -2.60 -4.22
C LEU A 112 1.89 -3.00 -3.30
N SER A 113 0.94 -2.09 -3.10
CA SER A 113 -0.34 -2.40 -2.47
C SER A 113 -1.17 -3.34 -3.36
N VAL A 114 -2.03 -4.15 -2.76
CA VAL A 114 -2.96 -5.02 -3.49
C VAL A 114 -4.36 -4.58 -3.17
N TRP A 115 -5.15 -4.34 -4.22
CA TRP A 115 -6.54 -3.94 -4.13
C TRP A 115 -7.45 -5.07 -4.59
N CYS A 116 -8.57 -5.25 -3.90
CA CYS A 116 -9.64 -6.16 -4.33
C CYS A 116 -10.89 -5.36 -4.72
N TYR A 117 -11.26 -5.37 -5.99
CA TYR A 117 -12.44 -4.65 -6.49
C TYR A 117 -13.75 -5.12 -5.86
N LYS A 118 -13.90 -6.43 -5.61
CA LYS A 118 -15.12 -7.00 -5.01
C LYS A 118 -15.25 -6.69 -3.51
N CYS A 119 -14.13 -6.57 -2.80
CA CYS A 119 -14.11 -6.29 -1.36
C CYS A 119 -14.00 -4.80 -1.01
N ASP A 120 -13.82 -3.95 -2.02
CA ASP A 120 -13.58 -2.51 -1.93
C ASP A 120 -12.53 -2.18 -0.84
N SER A 121 -11.41 -2.89 -0.88
CA SER A 121 -10.41 -2.83 0.18
C SER A 121 -9.02 -3.24 -0.30
N TYR A 122 -8.01 -2.66 0.32
CA TYR A 122 -6.65 -3.19 0.28
C TYR A 122 -6.57 -4.53 1.01
N ILE A 123 -5.79 -5.45 0.47
CA ILE A 123 -5.59 -6.80 1.01
C ILE A 123 -4.11 -7.02 1.32
N HIS A 124 -3.84 -7.58 2.50
CA HIS A 124 -2.50 -8.02 2.91
C HIS A 124 -2.58 -9.46 3.43
N HIS A 125 -2.11 -10.42 2.64
CA HIS A 125 -2.17 -11.85 2.98
C HIS A 125 -0.91 -12.58 2.49
N PRO A 126 -0.42 -13.64 3.19
CA PRO A 126 0.78 -14.38 2.78
C PRO A 126 0.76 -14.93 1.35
N ALA A 127 -0.42 -15.30 0.83
CA ALA A 127 -0.57 -15.76 -0.56
C ALA A 127 -0.15 -14.71 -1.62
N LEU A 128 -0.12 -13.43 -1.25
CA LEU A 128 0.30 -12.34 -2.13
C LEU A 128 1.82 -12.11 -2.12
N LEU A 129 2.55 -12.76 -1.21
CA LEU A 129 4.00 -12.56 -1.05
C LEU A 129 4.80 -12.89 -2.31
N PRO A 130 4.52 -13.95 -3.09
CA PRO A 130 5.27 -14.23 -4.32
C PRO A 130 5.18 -13.07 -5.33
N ALA A 131 3.98 -12.55 -5.57
CA ALA A 131 3.76 -11.41 -6.47
C ALA A 131 4.41 -10.13 -5.94
N LYS A 132 4.24 -9.83 -4.63
CA LYS A 132 4.88 -8.67 -4.01
C LYS A 132 6.40 -8.74 -4.07
N ARG A 133 7.01 -9.90 -3.80
CA ARG A 133 8.46 -10.13 -3.91
C ARG A 133 8.95 -9.92 -5.32
N ALA A 134 8.31 -10.53 -6.32
CA ALA A 134 8.68 -10.36 -7.72
C ALA A 134 8.66 -8.88 -8.15
N ALA A 135 7.61 -8.15 -7.79
CA ALA A 135 7.51 -6.73 -8.07
C ALA A 135 8.53 -5.89 -7.28
N HIS A 136 8.80 -6.23 -6.02
CA HIS A 136 9.76 -5.53 -5.17
C HIS A 136 11.20 -5.68 -5.68
N ILE A 137 11.61 -6.90 -6.04
CA ILE A 137 12.93 -7.16 -6.63
C ILE A 137 13.10 -6.38 -7.92
N ASN A 138 12.08 -6.37 -8.80
CA ASN A 138 12.15 -5.61 -10.05
C ASN A 138 12.19 -4.09 -9.82
N LYS A 139 11.45 -3.57 -8.83
CA LYS A 139 11.36 -2.13 -8.53
C LYS A 139 12.58 -1.58 -7.81
N PHE A 140 13.15 -2.34 -6.87
CA PHE A 140 14.17 -1.84 -5.93
C PHE A 140 15.50 -2.61 -6.01
N GLY A 141 15.58 -3.70 -6.76
CA GLY A 141 16.79 -4.52 -6.87
C GLY A 141 17.12 -5.35 -5.63
N ILE A 142 16.22 -5.40 -4.64
CA ILE A 142 16.40 -6.13 -3.38
C ILE A 142 15.16 -6.96 -3.07
N ASP A 143 15.34 -8.09 -2.39
CA ASP A 143 14.24 -8.91 -1.90
C ASP A 143 13.62 -8.28 -0.65
N ILE A 144 12.32 -8.52 -0.44
CA ILE A 144 11.65 -8.16 0.82
C ILE A 144 11.81 -9.34 1.79
N HIS A 145 12.72 -9.17 2.74
CA HIS A 145 12.83 -10.07 3.88
C HIS A 145 11.66 -9.78 4.83
N VAL A 146 10.61 -10.59 4.75
CA VAL A 146 9.51 -10.59 5.73
C VAL A 146 9.81 -11.59 6.83
#